data_AF-A0A940WUA5-F1
#
_entry.id   AF-A0A940WUA5-F1
#
_cell.length_a   1.000
_cell.length_b   1.000
_cell.length_c   1.000
_cell.angle_alpha   90.00
_cell.angle_beta   90.00
_cell.angle_gamma   90.00
#
_symmetry.space_group_name_H-M   'P 1'
#
loop_
_entity.id
_entity.type
_entity.pdbx_description
1 polymer ?
#
loop_
_entity_poly.entity_id
_entity_poly.type
_entity_poly.pdbx_seq_one_letter_code
_entity_poly.pdbx_strand_id
1 'polypeptide(L)'
;MTKQKLLLVLAVFAALAIFAFVSKNVQIDTIGELEEEIENETEKEPPNEQVQHHPFVQEMTEDEWKHHTAQLIPGFEWARELGLTRTYDEKWMVKGTDKTFKIEEIWYSKDYVAMIYSVDIDEIASELERPSWHYSIYYNEEKYLQIEGQRMSNFEDDRIVNGRYHQIALFPAIRKEDQMLVREVEELDLRDMTITLRGRIYHLSNQKVPVSFNADDLEQLTVEMDQKIELDENIRITFKSLHIAPGYTYLNAVLEDNQDQVMFIRTSLTDDTTGHRSSGHYTNDPSSEEKREEVAVKSMSFYPINYLPTNLNLTVDSVEMTNTEVIEFNVPIQLEEDKTLEPIAINEHYNGIVEVKSREENRVVWGITFEETGVETNQKVTTDMINFPLNSSKFKPSNLISYIDDRGQVMPDSSYKNMGSSDTTMHLGIDISTLPKETEYVTVKIENLLFETAVNKTIQIYENE
;
A
#
# COMPACT_ATOMS: atom_id res chain seq x y z
N MET A 1 -33.49 -36.13 38.34
CA MET A 1 -32.38 -36.27 37.36
C MET A 1 -32.01 -37.75 37.27
N THR A 2 -32.03 -38.35 36.07
CA THR A 2 -31.71 -39.78 35.90
C THR A 2 -30.23 -40.03 36.19
N LYS A 3 -29.87 -41.23 36.69
CA LYS A 3 -28.46 -41.58 37.03
C LYS A 3 -27.47 -41.29 35.90
N GLN A 4 -27.90 -41.43 34.65
CA GLN A 4 -27.12 -41.09 33.46
C GLN A 4 -26.82 -39.60 33.33
N LYS A 5 -27.78 -38.72 33.63
CA LYS A 5 -27.55 -37.27 33.62
C LYS A 5 -26.59 -36.83 34.73
N LEU A 6 -26.64 -37.48 35.89
CA LEU A 6 -25.69 -37.22 36.99
C LEU A 6 -24.26 -37.64 36.65
N LEU A 7 -24.10 -38.80 36.00
CA LEU A 7 -22.81 -39.23 35.48
C LEU A 7 -22.24 -38.27 34.43
N LEU A 8 -23.09 -37.76 33.53
CA LEU A 8 -22.65 -36.80 32.51
C LEU A 8 -22.19 -35.48 33.13
N VAL A 9 -22.94 -34.95 34.11
CA VAL A 9 -22.56 -33.72 34.81
C VAL A 9 -21.26 -33.91 35.60
N LEU A 10 -21.09 -35.04 36.29
CA LEU A 10 -19.85 -35.35 37.01
C LEU A 10 -18.65 -35.51 36.06
N ALA A 11 -18.85 -36.10 34.89
CA ALA A 11 -17.79 -36.22 33.88
C ALA A 11 -17.36 -34.84 33.33
N VAL A 12 -18.31 -33.93 33.09
CA VAL A 12 -18.00 -32.56 32.65
C VAL A 12 -17.26 -31.78 33.73
N PHE A 13 -17.68 -31.89 35.00
CA PHE A 13 -16.97 -31.25 36.11
C PHE A 13 -15.56 -31.82 36.31
N ALA A 14 -15.37 -33.13 36.16
CA ALA A 14 -14.05 -33.75 36.22
C ALA A 14 -13.14 -33.27 35.08
N ALA A 15 -13.66 -33.18 33.85
CA ALA A 15 -12.92 -32.66 32.70
C ALA A 15 -12.51 -31.19 32.89
N LEU A 16 -13.41 -30.34 33.40
CA LEU A 16 -13.12 -28.94 33.70
C LEU A 16 -12.09 -28.79 34.83
N ALA A 17 -12.16 -29.62 35.87
CA ALA A 17 -11.18 -29.62 36.95
C ALA A 17 -9.79 -30.07 36.48
N ILE A 18 -9.72 -31.08 35.60
CA ILE A 18 -8.46 -31.51 34.97
C ILE A 18 -7.92 -30.39 34.07
N PHE A 19 -8.76 -29.76 33.25
CA PHE A 19 -8.35 -28.65 32.39
C PHE A 19 -7.79 -27.47 33.19
N ALA A 20 -8.46 -27.07 34.28
CA ALA A 20 -8.00 -26.01 35.18
C ALA A 20 -6.69 -26.38 35.91
N PHE A 21 -6.51 -27.65 36.26
CA PHE A 21 -5.27 -28.14 36.88
C PHE A 21 -4.10 -28.15 35.88
N VAL A 22 -4.35 -28.59 34.64
CA VAL A 22 -3.35 -28.55 33.56
C VAL A 22 -3.01 -27.12 33.18
N SER A 23 -3.99 -26.23 33.00
CA SER A 23 -3.74 -24.83 32.65
C SER A 23 -2.95 -24.09 33.74
N LYS A 24 -3.19 -24.42 35.02
CA LYS A 24 -2.47 -23.81 36.14
C LYS A 24 -1.04 -24.33 36.28
N ASN A 25 -0.78 -25.60 35.91
CA ASN A 25 0.56 -26.20 35.98
C ASN A 25 1.38 -26.01 34.68
N VAL A 26 0.76 -25.67 33.56
CA VAL A 26 1.46 -25.35 32.31
C VAL A 26 1.94 -23.89 32.27
N GLN A 27 1.42 -23.01 33.14
CA GLN A 27 1.86 -21.61 33.25
C GLN A 27 3.00 -21.35 34.25
N ILE A 28 3.58 -22.38 34.86
CA ILE A 28 4.70 -22.22 35.81
C ILE A 28 5.74 -23.27 35.44
N ASP A 29 6.61 -22.91 34.50
CA ASP A 29 7.97 -23.46 34.30
C ASP A 29 8.72 -22.72 33.17
N THR A 30 8.11 -21.74 32.49
CA THR A 30 8.80 -20.95 31.45
C THR A 30 9.26 -19.55 31.87
N ILE A 31 9.05 -19.16 33.14
CA ILE A 31 9.40 -17.80 33.62
C ILE A 31 10.20 -17.84 34.96
N GLY A 32 10.40 -19.02 35.57
CA GLY A 32 11.02 -19.14 36.90
C GLY A 32 12.51 -19.45 36.96
N GLU A 33 13.14 -19.91 35.86
CA GLU A 33 14.56 -20.30 35.85
C GLU A 33 15.47 -19.32 35.08
N LEU A 34 14.94 -18.17 34.62
CA LEU A 34 15.74 -17.15 33.91
C LEU A 34 16.14 -15.94 34.77
N GLU A 35 15.70 -15.85 36.02
CA GLU A 35 15.96 -14.68 36.88
C GLU A 35 17.04 -14.88 37.96
N GLU A 36 17.57 -16.09 38.17
CA GLU A 36 18.65 -16.33 39.16
C GLU A 36 20.05 -16.55 38.55
N GLU A 37 20.21 -16.59 37.23
CA GLU A 37 21.53 -16.78 36.58
C GLU A 37 22.17 -15.49 36.01
N ILE A 38 21.58 -14.30 36.24
CA ILE A 38 22.09 -13.03 35.69
C ILE A 38 22.91 -12.20 36.71
N GLU A 39 23.00 -12.59 37.98
CA GLU A 39 23.76 -11.81 38.97
C GLU A 39 25.24 -12.23 39.17
N ASN A 40 25.78 -13.20 38.43
CA ASN A 40 27.17 -13.65 38.63
C ASN A 40 27.92 -14.18 37.37
N GLU A 41 27.69 -13.65 36.17
CA GLU A 41 28.66 -13.79 35.07
C GLU A 41 29.41 -12.47 34.78
N THR A 42 30.54 -12.35 35.47
CA THR A 42 31.78 -11.68 35.08
C THR A 42 31.91 -11.36 33.58
N GLU A 43 32.27 -10.11 33.30
CA GLU A 43 33.00 -9.62 32.12
C GLU A 43 33.33 -10.68 31.05
N LYS A 44 32.43 -10.86 30.08
CA LYS A 44 32.80 -11.36 28.76
C LYS A 44 32.47 -10.27 27.76
N GLU A 45 33.50 -9.77 27.08
CA GLU A 45 33.33 -8.88 25.92
C GLU A 45 32.34 -9.54 24.94
N PRO A 46 31.34 -8.79 24.45
CA PRO A 46 30.43 -9.33 23.47
C PRO A 46 31.22 -9.76 22.21
N PRO A 47 30.82 -10.84 21.55
CA PRO A 47 31.43 -11.24 20.29
C PRO A 47 31.32 -10.06 19.32
N ASN A 48 32.44 -9.73 18.69
CA ASN A 48 32.61 -8.66 17.72
C ASN A 48 31.75 -8.96 16.47
N GLU A 49 30.44 -8.78 16.59
CA GLU A 49 29.55 -8.63 15.44
C GLU A 49 30.01 -7.38 14.70
N GLN A 50 30.47 -7.58 13.47
CA GLN A 50 30.71 -6.49 12.55
C GLN A 50 29.40 -5.72 12.40
N VAL A 51 29.27 -4.64 13.16
CA VAL A 51 28.24 -3.62 13.00
C VAL A 51 28.34 -3.19 11.54
N GLN A 52 27.33 -3.55 10.75
CA GLN A 52 27.18 -2.98 9.42
C GLN A 52 26.98 -1.48 9.62
N HIS A 53 28.03 -0.71 9.33
CA HIS A 53 27.97 0.75 9.35
C HIS A 53 26.91 1.20 8.33
N HIS A 54 25.71 1.52 8.83
CA HIS A 54 24.71 2.21 8.02
C HIS A 54 25.27 3.59 7.64
N PRO A 55 25.01 4.07 6.41
CA PRO A 55 25.53 5.36 5.97
C PRO A 55 25.03 6.49 6.89
N PHE A 56 25.99 7.35 7.20
CA PHE A 56 26.03 8.51 8.08
C PHE A 56 24.70 9.27 8.25
N VAL A 57 24.27 9.45 9.50
CA VAL A 57 23.27 10.47 9.85
C VAL A 57 23.86 11.83 9.46
N GLN A 58 23.18 12.56 8.57
CA GLN A 58 23.68 13.83 8.07
C GLN A 58 23.39 14.95 9.07
N GLU A 59 24.41 15.77 9.35
CA GLU A 59 24.23 17.03 10.05
C GLU A 59 23.66 18.07 9.08
N MET A 60 22.67 18.83 9.55
CA MET A 60 21.97 19.86 8.78
C MET A 60 21.76 21.09 9.65
N THR A 61 21.73 22.25 9.01
CA THR A 61 21.26 23.50 9.61
C THR A 61 19.75 23.47 9.82
N GLU A 62 19.20 24.38 10.65
CA GLU A 62 17.75 24.48 10.84
C GLU A 62 16.99 24.77 9.54
N ASP A 63 17.55 25.59 8.65
CA ASP A 63 16.92 25.95 7.38
C ASP A 63 16.93 24.76 6.41
N GLU A 64 18.02 24.00 6.37
CA GLU A 64 18.09 22.74 5.61
C GLU A 64 17.10 21.71 6.16
N TRP A 65 16.97 21.61 7.49
CA TRP A 65 15.99 20.73 8.12
C TRP A 65 14.56 21.10 7.76
N LYS A 66 14.21 22.40 7.82
CA LYS A 66 12.88 22.87 7.39
C LYS A 66 12.61 22.50 5.93
N HIS A 67 13.55 22.83 5.03
CA HIS A 67 13.42 22.49 3.62
C HIS A 67 13.32 20.97 3.39
N HIS A 68 14.05 20.18 4.16
CA HIS A 68 14.00 18.73 4.09
C HIS A 68 12.64 18.17 4.55
N THR A 69 12.09 18.67 5.66
CA THR A 69 10.75 18.27 6.15
C THR A 69 9.65 18.62 5.15
N ALA A 70 9.75 19.76 4.47
CA ALA A 70 8.84 20.16 3.40
C ALA A 70 8.74 19.10 2.29
N GLN A 71 9.88 18.53 1.89
CA GLN A 71 9.94 17.57 0.78
C GLN A 71 9.33 16.21 1.16
N LEU A 72 9.34 15.87 2.45
CA LEU A 72 8.96 14.56 2.95
C LEU A 72 7.52 14.49 3.47
N ILE A 73 6.94 15.62 3.83
CA ILE A 73 5.60 15.72 4.40
C ILE A 73 4.72 16.53 3.42
N PRO A 74 3.99 15.86 2.50
CA PRO A 74 3.24 16.55 1.45
C PRO A 74 2.15 17.47 2.00
N GLY A 75 2.18 18.76 1.64
CA GLY A 75 1.23 19.78 2.10
C GLY A 75 1.65 20.51 3.38
N PHE A 76 2.76 20.13 3.99
CA PHE A 76 3.17 20.63 5.30
C PHE A 76 3.59 22.10 5.29
N GLU A 77 4.29 22.56 4.25
CA GLU A 77 4.67 23.98 4.17
C GLU A 77 3.44 24.88 4.04
N TRP A 78 2.48 24.53 3.19
CA TRP A 78 1.23 25.26 3.08
C TRP A 78 0.45 25.24 4.40
N ALA A 79 0.42 24.10 5.09
CA ALA A 79 -0.19 24.01 6.42
C ALA A 79 0.50 24.93 7.43
N ARG A 80 1.83 25.06 7.38
CA ARG A 80 2.60 25.96 8.25
C ARG A 80 2.31 27.43 7.95
N GLU A 81 2.24 27.81 6.67
CA GLU A 81 1.88 29.18 6.24
C GLU A 81 0.48 29.58 6.71
N LEU A 82 -0.46 28.64 6.70
CA LEU A 82 -1.83 28.84 7.20
C LEU A 82 -1.96 28.74 8.72
N GLY A 83 -0.87 28.46 9.46
CA GLY A 83 -0.90 28.30 10.91
C GLY A 83 -1.69 27.08 11.38
N LEU A 84 -1.81 26.05 10.54
CA LEU A 84 -2.44 24.77 10.86
C LEU A 84 -1.51 23.81 11.61
N THR A 85 -0.21 24.11 11.63
CA THR A 85 0.76 23.37 12.44
C THR A 85 0.83 23.93 13.86
N ARG A 86 1.35 23.12 14.78
CA ARG A 86 1.58 23.51 16.18
C ARG A 86 3.01 23.18 16.55
N THR A 87 3.72 24.15 17.10
CA THR A 87 5.05 23.96 17.68
C THR A 87 4.95 23.92 19.20
N TYR A 88 5.86 23.20 19.85
CA TYR A 88 5.93 23.13 21.31
C TYR A 88 7.31 23.50 21.79
N ASP A 89 7.38 24.36 22.80
CA ASP A 89 8.64 24.70 23.47
C ASP A 89 8.97 23.72 24.61
N GLU A 90 8.01 22.89 25.01
CA GLU A 90 8.17 21.95 26.12
C GLU A 90 9.19 20.85 25.79
N LYS A 91 10.11 20.62 26.72
CA LYS A 91 11.10 19.55 26.66
C LYS A 91 10.80 18.56 27.76
N TRP A 92 10.73 17.29 27.41
CA TRP A 92 10.48 16.21 28.34
C TRP A 92 11.76 15.46 28.68
N MET A 93 12.05 15.37 29.98
CA MET A 93 13.20 14.61 30.46
C MET A 93 13.02 13.12 30.16
N VAL A 94 14.04 12.51 29.56
CA VAL A 94 14.15 11.06 29.45
C VAL A 94 14.54 10.53 30.84
N LYS A 95 13.65 9.76 31.48
CA LYS A 95 13.89 9.31 32.86
C LYS A 95 15.17 8.48 32.95
N GLY A 96 16.03 8.83 33.91
CA GLY A 96 17.30 8.13 34.13
C GLY A 96 18.48 8.67 33.32
N THR A 97 18.28 9.77 32.57
CA THR A 97 19.35 10.46 31.83
C THR A 97 19.28 11.98 32.02
N ASP A 98 20.25 12.71 31.47
CA ASP A 98 20.25 14.16 31.34
C ASP A 98 19.66 14.65 30.00
N LYS A 99 19.06 13.74 29.22
CA LYS A 99 18.59 14.01 27.85
C LYS A 99 17.13 14.43 27.83
N THR A 100 16.76 15.19 26.81
CA THR A 100 15.40 15.65 26.59
C THR A 100 14.85 15.22 25.23
N PHE A 101 13.59 14.78 25.24
CA PHE A 101 12.74 14.60 24.07
C PHE A 101 11.90 15.86 23.87
N LYS A 102 11.65 16.25 22.62
CA LYS A 102 10.84 17.42 22.26
C LYS A 102 10.03 17.10 21.01
N ILE A 103 8.75 17.43 20.99
CA ILE A 103 7.99 17.53 19.74
C ILE A 103 8.23 18.94 19.21
N GLU A 104 8.90 19.02 18.07
CA GLU A 104 9.23 20.30 17.44
C GLU A 104 8.01 20.92 16.78
N GLU A 105 7.27 20.09 16.05
CA GLU A 105 6.11 20.52 15.28
C GLU A 105 5.17 19.33 15.04
N ILE A 106 3.87 19.58 15.06
CA ILE A 106 2.85 18.61 14.70
C ILE A 106 1.83 19.23 13.74
N TRP A 107 1.34 18.42 12.82
CA TRP A 107 0.26 18.78 11.93
C TRP A 107 -0.69 17.60 11.78
N TYR A 108 -1.97 17.87 11.98
CA TYR A 108 -3.03 16.89 11.83
C TYR A 108 -3.79 17.21 10.54
N SER A 109 -3.76 16.28 9.58
CA SER A 109 -4.46 16.38 8.29
C SER A 109 -5.62 15.38 8.20
N LYS A 110 -6.33 15.38 7.07
CA LYS A 110 -7.41 14.43 6.79
C LYS A 110 -6.91 13.00 6.61
N ASP A 111 -5.68 12.83 6.12
CA ASP A 111 -5.15 11.52 5.77
C ASP A 111 -4.18 10.99 6.83
N TYR A 112 -3.41 11.89 7.45
CA TYR A 112 -2.36 11.52 8.40
C TYR A 112 -2.08 12.64 9.42
N VAL A 113 -1.33 12.28 10.45
CA VAL A 113 -0.72 13.20 11.38
C VAL A 113 0.79 13.13 11.16
N ALA A 114 1.40 14.28 10.93
CA ALA A 114 2.84 14.44 10.86
C ALA A 114 3.35 15.00 12.17
N MET A 115 4.31 14.32 12.79
CA MET A 115 4.95 14.76 14.02
C MET A 115 6.45 14.79 13.83
N ILE A 116 7.03 15.97 13.98
CA ILE A 116 8.46 16.21 13.98
C ILE A 116 8.91 16.26 15.43
N TYR A 117 9.91 15.48 15.79
CA TYR A 117 10.45 15.45 17.14
C TYR A 117 11.97 15.36 17.13
N SER A 118 12.56 15.66 18.28
CA SER A 118 14.00 15.63 18.49
C SER A 118 14.40 15.11 19.86
N VAL A 119 15.59 14.55 19.95
CA VAL A 119 16.19 14.01 21.19
C VAL A 119 17.61 14.51 21.33
N ASP A 120 18.02 14.87 22.55
CA ASP A 120 19.44 15.13 22.83
C ASP A 120 20.28 13.85 22.62
N ILE A 121 21.33 13.97 21.82
CA ILE A 121 22.34 12.92 21.65
C ILE A 121 23.68 13.40 22.20
N ASP A 122 24.53 12.45 22.61
CA ASP A 122 25.92 12.78 22.90
C ASP A 122 26.69 12.90 21.57
N GLU A 123 27.67 13.80 21.46
CA GLU A 123 28.47 14.03 20.24
C GLU A 123 29.04 12.71 19.65
N ILE A 124 29.41 11.76 20.52
CA ILE A 124 29.99 10.45 20.16
C ILE A 124 28.91 9.44 19.71
N ALA A 125 27.63 9.67 20.02
CA ALA A 125 26.53 8.76 19.64
C ALA A 125 26.13 8.86 18.16
N SER A 126 26.60 9.89 17.44
CA SER A 126 26.38 10.08 16.01
C SER A 126 26.90 8.93 15.13
N GLU A 127 27.87 8.15 15.61
CA GLU A 127 28.52 7.07 14.84
C GLU A 127 27.95 5.67 15.10
N LEU A 128 27.19 5.43 16.18
CA LEU A 128 26.93 4.06 16.66
C LEU A 128 25.50 3.71 17.07
N GLU A 129 24.56 4.66 17.23
CA GLU A 129 23.19 4.24 17.54
C GLU A 129 22.11 5.26 17.14
N ARG A 130 21.15 4.79 16.34
CA ARG A 130 19.92 5.54 15.99
C ARG A 130 18.92 5.40 17.15
N PRO A 131 18.53 6.49 17.83
CA PRO A 131 17.43 6.43 18.79
C PRO A 131 16.19 5.80 18.17
N SER A 132 15.62 4.79 18.81
CA SER A 132 14.30 4.25 18.45
C SER A 132 13.30 4.60 19.54
N TRP A 133 12.01 4.71 19.21
CA TRP A 133 11.01 5.20 20.15
C TRP A 133 9.67 4.53 19.91
N HIS A 134 8.98 4.13 20.97
CA HIS A 134 7.70 3.43 20.85
C HIS A 134 6.67 4.20 21.64
N TYR A 135 5.45 4.31 21.13
CA TYR A 135 4.35 4.97 21.83
C TYR A 135 3.01 4.44 21.37
N SER A 136 2.00 4.65 22.19
CA SER A 136 0.61 4.39 21.84
C SER A 136 -0.14 5.70 21.80
N ILE A 137 -0.91 5.90 20.74
CA ILE A 137 -1.80 7.05 20.58
C ILE A 137 -3.17 6.64 21.10
N TYR A 138 -3.67 7.43 22.04
CA TYR A 138 -5.02 7.30 22.57
C TYR A 138 -5.87 8.48 22.13
N TYR A 139 -7.13 8.19 21.84
CA TYR A 139 -8.17 9.18 21.56
C TYR A 139 -9.39 8.84 22.40
N ASN A 140 -9.91 9.79 23.17
CA ASN A 140 -11.01 9.58 24.12
C ASN A 140 -10.82 8.36 25.05
N GLU A 141 -9.61 8.19 25.60
CA GLU A 141 -9.22 7.09 26.50
C GLU A 141 -9.12 5.70 25.85
N GLU A 142 -9.48 5.55 24.57
CA GLU A 142 -9.31 4.33 23.80
C GLU A 142 -7.97 4.33 23.07
N LYS A 143 -7.29 3.17 23.07
CA LYS A 143 -6.04 2.98 22.32
C LYS A 143 -6.37 2.92 20.84
N TYR A 144 -5.98 3.95 20.09
CA TYR A 144 -6.22 4.05 18.66
C TYR A 144 -5.15 3.30 17.86
N LEU A 145 -3.89 3.56 18.18
CA LEU A 145 -2.76 3.02 17.42
C LEU A 145 -1.58 2.77 18.35
N GLN A 146 -0.91 1.63 18.17
CA GLN A 146 0.42 1.42 18.72
C GLN A 146 1.43 1.65 17.61
N ILE A 147 2.36 2.56 17.83
CA ILE A 147 3.44 2.86 16.91
C ILE A 147 4.72 2.29 17.51
N GLU A 148 5.27 1.30 16.82
CA GLU A 148 6.59 0.77 17.12
C GLU A 148 7.61 1.52 16.26
N GLY A 149 8.74 1.90 16.87
CA GLY A 149 9.69 2.91 16.39
C GLY A 149 10.47 2.59 15.14
N GLN A 150 9.99 1.66 14.30
CA GLN A 150 10.52 1.43 12.98
C GLN A 150 9.36 1.17 12.01
N ARG A 151 9.15 2.13 11.11
CA ARG A 151 8.51 2.00 9.79
C ARG A 151 6.98 1.98 9.76
N MET A 152 6.40 3.18 9.63
CA MET A 152 5.29 3.35 8.67
C MET A 152 5.68 4.16 7.43
N SER A 153 6.81 4.87 7.47
CA SER A 153 7.46 5.42 6.28
C SER A 153 8.71 4.60 5.93
N ASN A 154 8.90 4.31 4.65
CA ASN A 154 10.13 3.72 4.12
C ASN A 154 11.31 4.73 4.09
N PHE A 155 11.17 5.89 4.74
CA PHE A 155 12.16 6.94 4.67
C PHE A 155 13.07 6.90 5.91
N GLU A 156 14.36 6.59 5.71
CA GLU A 156 15.40 6.74 6.73
C GLU A 156 15.80 8.24 6.83
N ASP A 157 14.95 9.07 7.42
CA ASP A 157 15.13 10.54 7.48
C ASP A 157 15.63 11.04 8.84
N ASP A 158 16.66 10.37 9.33
CA ASP A 158 17.34 10.72 10.56
C ASP A 158 18.34 11.85 10.30
N ARG A 159 18.25 12.97 11.02
CA ARG A 159 19.18 14.12 10.86
C ARG A 159 19.69 14.62 12.20
N ILE A 160 20.88 15.22 12.20
CA ILE A 160 21.40 15.96 13.37
C ILE A 160 21.23 17.45 13.08
N VAL A 161 20.54 18.15 13.97
CA VAL A 161 20.34 19.60 13.89
C VAL A 161 20.69 20.18 15.24
N ASN A 162 21.68 21.09 15.29
CA ASN A 162 22.13 21.73 16.52
C ASN A 162 22.44 20.74 17.67
N GLY A 163 23.08 19.61 17.37
CA GLY A 163 23.45 18.58 18.34
C GLY A 163 22.28 17.71 18.85
N ARG A 164 21.10 17.80 18.23
CA ARG A 164 19.94 16.96 18.52
C ARG A 164 19.65 16.04 17.35
N TYR A 165 19.20 14.83 17.63
CA TYR A 165 18.71 13.89 16.62
C TYR A 165 17.25 14.21 16.32
N HIS A 166 16.94 14.49 15.06
CA HIS A 166 15.61 14.82 14.54
C HIS A 166 15.09 13.69 13.67
N GLN A 167 13.77 13.46 13.76
CA GLN A 167 13.08 12.44 12.96
C GLN A 167 11.61 12.84 12.75
N ILE A 168 11.00 12.24 11.73
CA ILE A 168 9.61 12.48 11.31
C ILE A 168 8.80 11.21 11.56
N ALA A 169 7.66 11.35 12.25
CA ALA A 169 6.64 10.32 12.33
C ALA A 169 5.44 10.70 11.46
N LEU A 170 5.02 9.77 10.60
CA LEU A 170 3.74 9.85 9.89
C LEU A 170 2.85 8.70 10.35
N PHE A 171 1.64 9.02 10.79
CA PHE A 171 0.64 8.02 11.18
C PHE A 171 -0.75 8.39 10.68
N PRO A 172 -1.64 7.41 10.39
CA PRO A 172 -2.93 7.71 9.79
C PRO A 172 -3.78 8.57 10.72
N ALA A 173 -4.59 9.46 10.13
CA ALA A 173 -5.57 10.24 10.85
C ALA A 173 -6.57 9.31 11.58
N ILE A 174 -7.14 9.78 12.68
CA ILE A 174 -8.05 9.01 13.52
C ILE A 174 -9.35 8.76 12.76
N ARG A 175 -9.70 7.49 12.61
CA ARG A 175 -10.94 7.02 12.00
C ARG A 175 -11.80 6.30 13.02
N LYS A 176 -13.11 6.39 12.84
CA LYS A 176 -14.12 5.60 13.55
C LYS A 176 -14.06 4.14 13.08
N GLU A 177 -14.76 3.25 13.78
CA GLU A 177 -14.81 1.81 13.44
C GLU A 177 -15.25 1.55 11.98
N ASP A 178 -16.13 2.40 11.45
CA ASP A 178 -16.62 2.36 10.07
C ASP A 178 -15.69 3.04 9.04
N GLN A 179 -14.43 3.30 9.43
CA GLN A 179 -13.41 3.98 8.62
C GLN A 179 -13.70 5.46 8.29
N MET A 180 -14.77 6.04 8.82
CA MET A 180 -15.02 7.47 8.66
C MET A 180 -14.03 8.30 9.48
N LEU A 181 -13.52 9.37 8.87
CA LEU A 181 -12.66 10.34 9.55
C LEU A 181 -13.36 10.95 10.78
N VAL A 182 -12.63 11.06 11.89
CA VAL A 182 -13.05 11.90 13.01
C VAL A 182 -12.90 13.37 12.62
N ARG A 183 -14.02 14.10 12.55
CA ARG A 183 -14.06 15.47 12.00
C ARG A 183 -13.36 16.50 12.88
N GLU A 184 -13.31 16.29 14.18
CA GLU A 184 -12.74 17.24 15.15
C GLU A 184 -11.83 16.51 16.14
N VAL A 185 -10.59 16.97 16.25
CA VAL A 185 -9.59 16.43 17.19
C VAL A 185 -8.82 17.59 17.82
N GLU A 186 -9.01 17.82 19.11
CA GLU A 186 -8.33 18.92 19.81
C GLU A 186 -6.98 18.49 20.40
N GLU A 187 -6.85 17.23 20.81
CA GLU A 187 -5.72 16.71 21.58
C GLU A 187 -5.43 15.25 21.20
N LEU A 188 -4.14 14.89 21.22
CA LEU A 188 -3.65 13.51 21.16
C LEU A 188 -3.03 13.12 22.50
N ASP A 189 -3.38 11.93 23.02
CA ASP A 189 -2.79 11.40 24.24
C ASP A 189 -1.73 10.34 23.87
N LEU A 190 -0.46 10.73 24.02
CA LEU A 190 0.70 9.88 23.77
C LEU A 190 1.06 9.14 25.06
N ARG A 191 0.80 7.83 25.10
CA ARG A 191 1.05 6.96 26.25
C ARG A 191 2.08 5.89 25.96
N ASP A 192 2.56 5.24 27.01
CA ASP A 192 3.48 4.10 26.93
C ASP A 192 4.75 4.43 26.14
N MET A 193 5.17 5.70 26.23
CA MET A 193 6.28 6.22 25.46
C MET A 193 7.61 5.65 25.97
N THR A 194 8.38 5.05 25.08
CA THR A 194 9.73 4.56 25.35
C THR A 194 10.70 5.09 24.31
N ILE A 195 11.96 5.25 24.70
CA ILE A 195 13.06 5.57 23.81
C ILE A 195 14.24 4.65 24.08
N THR A 196 14.82 4.08 23.04
CA THR A 196 16.03 3.28 23.09
C THR A 196 17.22 4.18 22.81
N LEU A 197 18.13 4.30 23.78
CA LEU A 197 19.41 5.00 23.64
C LEU A 197 20.52 4.09 24.20
N ARG A 198 21.58 3.83 23.45
CA ARG A 198 22.71 3.00 23.90
C ARG A 198 22.31 1.55 24.27
N GLY A 199 21.42 0.95 23.50
CA GLY A 199 20.85 -0.38 23.70
C GLY A 199 19.92 -0.48 24.91
N ARG A 200 19.59 0.65 25.55
CA ARG A 200 18.77 0.71 26.76
C ARG A 200 17.47 1.42 26.49
N ILE A 201 16.39 0.84 27.00
CA ILE A 201 15.03 1.38 26.88
C ILE A 201 14.75 2.28 28.09
N TYR A 202 14.34 3.52 27.82
CA TYR A 202 13.96 4.51 28.80
C TYR A 202 12.49 4.86 28.63
N HIS A 203 11.76 4.99 29.74
CA HIS A 203 10.37 5.40 29.71
C HIS A 203 10.23 6.92 29.80
N LEU A 204 9.40 7.48 28.94
CA LEU A 204 8.93 8.85 29.01
C LEU A 204 7.59 8.88 29.76
N SER A 205 7.25 10.04 30.32
CA SER A 205 5.91 10.27 30.90
C SER A 205 4.87 10.46 29.80
N ASN A 206 3.65 9.94 30.00
CA ASN A 206 2.53 10.18 29.09
C ASN A 206 2.32 11.68 28.85
N GLN A 207 2.04 12.07 27.61
CA GLN A 207 1.86 13.45 27.20
C GLN A 207 0.53 13.67 26.50
N LYS A 208 -0.07 14.82 26.78
CA LYS A 208 -1.22 15.33 26.06
C LYS A 208 -0.74 16.42 25.12
N VAL A 209 -0.97 16.22 23.83
CA VAL A 209 -0.42 17.05 22.75
C VAL A 209 -1.58 17.76 22.03
N PRO A 210 -1.78 19.07 22.22
CA PRO A 210 -2.86 19.82 21.59
C PRO A 210 -2.67 20.01 20.08
N VAL A 211 -3.51 19.42 19.22
CA VAL A 211 -3.35 19.43 17.75
C VAL A 211 -4.34 20.33 17.01
N SER A 212 -5.54 20.57 17.55
CA SER A 212 -6.58 21.45 16.97
C SER A 212 -6.86 21.21 15.47
N PHE A 213 -7.50 20.09 15.15
CA PHE A 213 -7.99 19.73 13.83
C PHE A 213 -9.51 19.88 13.74
N ASN A 214 -9.98 20.53 12.67
CA ASN A 214 -11.38 20.51 12.25
C ASN A 214 -11.43 20.32 10.72
N ALA A 215 -12.03 19.24 10.26
CA ALA A 215 -12.15 18.91 8.86
C ALA A 215 -12.96 19.95 8.06
N ASP A 216 -13.86 20.69 8.71
CA ASP A 216 -14.72 21.68 8.07
C ASP A 216 -14.06 23.07 7.94
N ASP A 217 -13.00 23.32 8.69
CA ASP A 217 -12.28 24.60 8.69
C ASP A 217 -11.09 24.61 7.70
N LEU A 218 -10.83 23.51 7.01
CA LEU A 218 -9.79 23.44 5.99
C LEU A 218 -10.22 24.24 4.76
N GLU A 219 -9.64 25.43 4.59
CA GLU A 219 -9.75 26.19 3.36
C GLU A 219 -9.27 25.31 2.19
N GLN A 220 -10.18 25.09 1.24
CA GLN A 220 -9.90 24.35 0.01
C GLN A 220 -10.09 25.27 -1.20
N LEU A 221 -9.15 25.20 -2.14
CA LEU A 221 -9.38 25.69 -3.49
C LEU A 221 -10.18 24.62 -4.24
N THR A 222 -11.33 25.01 -4.80
CA THR A 222 -12.07 24.17 -5.74
C THR A 222 -11.98 24.76 -7.13
N VAL A 223 -11.43 23.97 -8.05
CA VAL A 223 -11.32 24.31 -9.46
C VAL A 223 -12.37 23.50 -10.21
N GLU A 224 -13.48 24.15 -10.56
CA GLU A 224 -14.52 23.56 -11.40
C GLU A 224 -14.00 23.39 -12.83
N MET A 225 -14.31 22.25 -13.44
CA MET A 225 -13.86 21.90 -14.77
C MET A 225 -14.96 21.12 -15.53
N ASP A 226 -14.89 21.18 -16.85
CA ASP A 226 -15.71 20.34 -17.73
C ASP A 226 -14.87 19.88 -18.93
N GLN A 227 -13.61 19.54 -18.65
CA GLN A 227 -12.67 19.08 -19.66
C GLN A 227 -12.88 17.59 -19.90
N LYS A 228 -12.88 17.22 -21.18
CA LYS A 228 -13.11 15.85 -21.62
C LYS A 228 -11.87 15.30 -22.27
N ILE A 229 -11.53 14.07 -21.92
CA ILE A 229 -10.52 13.29 -22.60
C ILE A 229 -11.21 12.07 -23.22
N GLU A 230 -11.12 11.99 -24.54
CA GLU A 230 -11.50 10.83 -25.32
C GLU A 230 -10.22 10.04 -25.61
N LEU A 231 -10.18 8.78 -25.16
CA LEU A 231 -9.02 7.91 -25.34
C LEU A 231 -9.16 7.05 -26.59
N ASP A 232 -10.39 6.61 -26.84
CA ASP A 232 -10.86 5.74 -27.92
C ASP A 232 -12.38 6.00 -28.10
N GLU A 233 -13.02 5.43 -29.13
CA GLU A 233 -14.47 5.32 -29.30
C GLU A 233 -15.18 4.79 -28.05
N ASN A 234 -14.47 4.08 -27.17
CA ASN A 234 -15.04 3.35 -26.05
C ASN A 234 -14.84 4.00 -24.67
N ILE A 235 -13.97 5.01 -24.51
CA ILE A 235 -13.78 5.66 -23.19
C ILE A 235 -13.79 7.18 -23.31
N ARG A 236 -14.76 7.78 -22.63
CA ARG A 236 -14.81 9.21 -22.34
C ARG A 236 -14.71 9.47 -20.85
N ILE A 237 -13.70 10.27 -20.48
CA ILE A 237 -13.49 10.76 -19.11
C ILE A 237 -13.83 12.25 -19.10
N THR A 238 -14.76 12.65 -18.25
CA THR A 238 -15.10 14.05 -18.03
C THR A 238 -14.66 14.46 -16.63
N PHE A 239 -13.66 15.32 -16.53
CA PHE A 239 -13.21 15.86 -15.26
C PHE A 239 -14.16 16.98 -14.81
N LYS A 240 -14.57 16.95 -13.54
CA LYS A 240 -15.61 17.83 -12.97
C LYS A 240 -15.07 18.85 -11.99
N SER A 241 -14.23 18.44 -11.07
CA SER A 241 -13.64 19.38 -10.11
C SER A 241 -12.33 18.86 -9.56
N LEU A 242 -11.40 19.76 -9.31
CA LEU A 242 -10.20 19.50 -8.53
C LEU A 242 -10.30 20.25 -7.21
N HIS A 243 -10.14 19.53 -6.11
CA HIS A 243 -10.13 20.09 -4.77
C HIS A 243 -8.72 20.00 -4.21
N ILE A 244 -8.17 21.14 -3.80
CA ILE A 244 -6.81 21.26 -3.30
C ILE A 244 -6.86 21.92 -1.93
N ALA A 245 -6.31 21.24 -0.94
CA ALA A 245 -6.13 21.74 0.41
C ALA A 245 -4.76 21.29 0.92
N PRO A 246 -4.23 21.91 1.99
CA PRO A 246 -2.97 21.47 2.59
C PRO A 246 -3.00 19.98 2.97
N GLY A 247 -4.15 19.48 3.43
CA GLY A 247 -4.28 18.11 3.94
C GLY A 247 -4.78 17.06 2.95
N TYR A 248 -5.16 17.44 1.73
CA TYR A 248 -5.65 16.51 0.71
C TYR A 248 -5.65 17.16 -0.67
N THR A 249 -5.56 16.34 -1.72
CA THR A 249 -5.86 16.78 -3.09
C THR A 249 -6.62 15.67 -3.79
N TYR A 250 -7.79 15.98 -4.36
CA TYR A 250 -8.58 14.99 -5.08
C TYR A 250 -9.29 15.58 -6.30
N LEU A 251 -9.37 14.77 -7.34
CA LEU A 251 -10.02 15.07 -8.62
C LEU A 251 -11.28 14.24 -8.75
N ASN A 252 -12.41 14.90 -8.97
CA ASN A 252 -13.66 14.25 -9.33
C ASN A 252 -13.75 14.14 -10.85
N ALA A 253 -14.00 12.93 -11.32
CA ALA A 253 -14.18 12.63 -12.73
C ALA A 253 -15.43 11.76 -12.93
N VAL A 254 -16.00 11.84 -14.12
CA VAL A 254 -17.11 11.01 -14.57
C VAL A 254 -16.61 10.15 -15.71
N LEU A 255 -16.82 8.85 -15.62
CA LEU A 255 -16.62 7.91 -16.72
C LEU A 255 -17.97 7.75 -17.42
N GLU A 256 -18.07 8.07 -18.71
CA GLU A 256 -19.37 8.05 -19.40
C GLU A 256 -19.62 6.67 -20.05
N ASP A 257 -18.59 6.04 -20.61
CA ASP A 257 -18.67 4.82 -21.43
C ASP A 257 -17.77 3.69 -20.86
N ASN A 258 -18.17 2.42 -21.02
CA ASN A 258 -17.45 1.20 -20.60
C ASN A 258 -16.84 1.24 -19.18
N GLN A 259 -17.57 1.85 -18.23
CA GLN A 259 -17.12 2.01 -16.83
C GLN A 259 -16.79 0.69 -16.15
N ASP A 260 -17.41 -0.41 -16.58
CA ASP A 260 -17.22 -1.75 -16.06
C ASP A 260 -15.93 -2.43 -16.57
N GLN A 261 -15.38 -1.96 -17.69
CA GLN A 261 -14.13 -2.44 -18.25
C GLN A 261 -12.92 -1.68 -17.72
N VAL A 262 -13.09 -0.39 -17.37
CA VAL A 262 -12.02 0.44 -16.81
C VAL A 262 -11.69 -0.02 -15.39
N MET A 263 -10.47 -0.52 -15.22
CA MET A 263 -9.96 -0.98 -13.92
C MET A 263 -9.15 0.09 -13.22
N PHE A 264 -8.23 0.72 -13.96
CA PHE A 264 -7.37 1.76 -13.42
C PHE A 264 -7.25 2.94 -14.37
N ILE A 265 -7.17 4.14 -13.79
CA ILE A 265 -6.76 5.34 -14.52
C ILE A 265 -5.62 5.95 -13.72
N ARG A 266 -4.45 6.04 -14.34
CA ARG A 266 -3.28 6.71 -13.76
C ARG A 266 -3.24 8.14 -14.25
N THR A 267 -3.11 9.05 -13.30
CA THR A 267 -3.07 10.48 -13.55
C THR A 267 -1.92 11.11 -12.80
N SER A 268 -1.46 12.25 -13.30
CA SER A 268 -0.46 13.07 -12.65
C SER A 268 -0.87 14.53 -12.67
N LEU A 269 -0.73 15.19 -11.53
CA LEU A 269 -0.79 16.64 -11.43
C LEU A 269 0.64 17.18 -11.44
N THR A 270 0.92 18.10 -12.36
CA THR A 270 2.20 18.79 -12.43
C THR A 270 1.98 20.27 -12.16
N ASP A 271 2.75 20.83 -11.22
CA ASP A 271 2.88 22.27 -11.05
C ASP A 271 4.01 22.79 -11.92
N ASP A 272 3.69 23.65 -12.89
CA ASP A 272 4.68 24.20 -13.83
C ASP A 272 5.67 25.17 -13.18
N THR A 273 5.30 25.76 -12.04
CA THR A 273 6.13 26.74 -11.32
C THR A 273 7.33 26.07 -10.67
N THR A 274 7.12 24.86 -10.14
CA THR A 274 8.10 24.15 -9.32
C THR A 274 8.57 22.84 -9.96
N GLY A 275 7.87 22.36 -10.98
CA GLY A 275 8.08 21.06 -11.59
C GLY A 275 7.65 19.89 -10.70
N HIS A 276 6.95 20.15 -9.59
CA HIS A 276 6.48 19.08 -8.71
C HIS A 276 5.40 18.26 -9.42
N ARG A 277 5.54 16.92 -9.37
CA ARG A 277 4.60 15.97 -9.95
C ARG A 277 4.02 15.08 -8.85
N SER A 278 2.71 15.08 -8.71
CA SER A 278 1.97 14.20 -7.81
C SER A 278 1.15 13.21 -8.63
N SER A 279 1.33 11.92 -8.39
CA SER A 279 0.57 10.87 -9.09
C SER A 279 -0.69 10.52 -8.30
N GLY A 280 -1.81 10.43 -9.00
CA GLY A 280 -3.08 9.95 -8.50
C GLY A 280 -3.57 8.77 -9.33
N HIS A 281 -4.37 7.93 -8.72
CA HIS A 281 -4.99 6.82 -9.45
C HIS A 281 -6.45 6.66 -9.06
N TYR A 282 -7.25 6.28 -10.04
CA TYR A 282 -8.56 5.69 -9.82
C TYR A 282 -8.44 4.18 -9.89
N THR A 283 -9.08 3.49 -8.97
CA THR A 283 -9.30 2.05 -9.03
C THR A 283 -10.80 1.81 -9.00
N ASN A 284 -11.31 1.06 -9.98
CA ASN A 284 -12.68 0.58 -9.92
C ASN A 284 -12.73 -0.59 -8.93
N ASP A 285 -13.20 -0.34 -7.70
CA ASP A 285 -13.42 -1.40 -6.73
C ASP A 285 -14.85 -1.97 -6.89
N PRO A 286 -15.03 -3.16 -7.48
CA PRO A 286 -16.34 -3.78 -7.67
C PRO A 286 -16.98 -4.25 -6.36
N SER A 287 -16.24 -4.22 -5.24
CA SER A 287 -16.75 -4.53 -3.90
C SER A 287 -17.54 -3.38 -3.28
N SER A 288 -17.37 -2.14 -3.76
CA SER A 288 -18.20 -1.01 -3.35
C SER A 288 -19.63 -1.23 -3.85
N GLU A 289 -20.54 -1.61 -2.94
CA GLU A 289 -21.99 -1.70 -3.20
C GLU A 289 -22.65 -0.33 -3.38
N GLU A 290 -21.86 0.75 -3.51
CA GLU A 290 -22.38 2.05 -3.89
C GLU A 290 -23.10 1.90 -5.23
N LYS A 291 -24.40 2.12 -5.15
CA LYS A 291 -25.36 1.96 -6.24
C LYS A 291 -24.73 2.51 -7.52
N ARG A 292 -24.59 1.62 -8.50
CA ARG A 292 -24.27 1.96 -9.89
C ARG A 292 -25.37 2.87 -10.43
N GLU A 293 -25.38 4.13 -10.03
CA GLU A 293 -26.07 5.18 -10.75
C GLU A 293 -25.40 5.28 -12.12
N GLU A 294 -26.17 5.58 -13.17
CA GLU A 294 -25.74 5.58 -14.57
C GLU A 294 -24.53 6.49 -14.84
N VAL A 295 -24.15 7.35 -13.88
CA VAL A 295 -23.02 8.28 -13.96
C VAL A 295 -22.36 8.38 -12.58
N ALA A 296 -21.59 7.38 -12.18
CA ALA A 296 -20.87 7.43 -10.90
C ALA A 296 -19.73 8.45 -10.97
N VAL A 297 -19.78 9.51 -10.16
CA VAL A 297 -18.64 10.40 -9.93
C VAL A 297 -17.57 9.61 -9.19
N LYS A 298 -16.37 9.55 -9.78
CA LYS A 298 -15.21 8.85 -9.25
C LYS A 298 -14.19 9.87 -8.75
N SER A 299 -13.65 9.64 -7.55
CA SER A 299 -12.61 10.50 -6.99
C SER A 299 -11.24 9.83 -7.13
N MET A 300 -10.25 10.59 -7.62
CA MET A 300 -8.83 10.23 -7.66
C MET A 300 -8.09 11.05 -6.62
N SER A 301 -7.35 10.41 -5.73
CA SER A 301 -6.57 11.09 -4.69
C SER A 301 -5.12 11.29 -5.14
N PHE A 302 -4.56 12.44 -4.79
CA PHE A 302 -3.17 12.83 -5.03
C PHE A 302 -2.50 13.14 -3.69
N TYR A 303 -1.16 13.11 -3.65
CA TYR A 303 -0.45 13.68 -2.51
C TYR A 303 -0.73 15.19 -2.42
N PRO A 304 -0.96 15.73 -1.21
CA PRO A 304 -1.16 17.16 -1.02
C PRO A 304 0.01 18.00 -1.52
N ILE A 305 -0.29 19.19 -2.03
CA ILE A 305 0.69 20.13 -2.62
C ILE A 305 1.20 21.07 -1.53
N ASN A 306 2.51 21.33 -1.48
CA ASN A 306 3.17 22.13 -0.45
C ASN A 306 2.94 23.65 -0.50
N TYR A 307 2.32 24.14 -1.55
CA TYR A 307 2.00 25.55 -1.75
C TYR A 307 0.77 25.62 -2.65
N LEU A 308 0.06 26.74 -2.58
CA LEU A 308 -0.99 27.01 -3.54
C LEU A 308 -0.34 27.12 -4.94
N PRO A 309 -0.65 26.20 -5.87
CA PRO A 309 -0.05 26.25 -7.19
C PRO A 309 -0.52 27.52 -7.91
N THR A 310 0.27 28.06 -8.84
CA THR A 310 -0.21 29.10 -9.76
C THR A 310 -0.70 28.49 -11.06
N ASN A 311 -0.09 27.40 -11.50
CA ASN A 311 -0.44 26.68 -12.71
C ASN A 311 -0.45 25.19 -12.45
N LEU A 312 -1.52 24.51 -12.85
CA LEU A 312 -1.58 23.05 -12.79
C LEU A 312 -1.93 22.45 -14.14
N ASN A 313 -1.25 21.37 -14.43
CA ASN A 313 -1.51 20.49 -15.54
C ASN A 313 -1.94 19.12 -15.02
N LEU A 314 -3.11 18.65 -15.45
CA LEU A 314 -3.52 17.27 -15.27
C LEU A 314 -3.07 16.47 -16.49
N THR A 315 -2.37 15.38 -16.27
CA THR A 315 -2.02 14.41 -17.30
C THR A 315 -2.72 13.10 -17.00
N VAL A 316 -3.42 12.55 -17.99
CA VAL A 316 -3.81 11.13 -17.97
C VAL A 316 -2.63 10.36 -18.52
N ASP A 317 -1.96 9.61 -17.66
CA ASP A 317 -0.73 8.89 -17.98
C ASP A 317 -1.08 7.60 -18.72
N SER A 318 -1.92 6.78 -18.12
CA SER A 318 -2.40 5.53 -18.71
C SER A 318 -3.78 5.13 -18.19
N VAL A 319 -4.45 4.27 -18.95
CA VAL A 319 -5.71 3.63 -18.56
C VAL A 319 -5.60 2.13 -18.73
N GLU A 320 -5.92 1.40 -17.67
CA GLU A 320 -5.93 -0.06 -17.67
C GLU A 320 -7.38 -0.54 -17.79
N MET A 321 -7.67 -1.27 -18.87
CA MET A 321 -8.98 -1.82 -19.19
C MET A 321 -8.95 -3.35 -19.19
N THR A 322 -10.07 -3.96 -18.86
CA THR A 322 -10.26 -5.40 -19.04
C THR A 322 -11.06 -5.68 -20.29
N ASN A 323 -10.64 -6.67 -21.08
CA ASN A 323 -11.47 -7.13 -22.17
C ASN A 323 -12.70 -7.89 -21.64
N THR A 324 -13.78 -7.82 -22.39
CA THR A 324 -14.99 -8.64 -22.16
C THR A 324 -15.04 -9.87 -23.07
N GLU A 325 -14.13 -9.97 -24.03
CA GLU A 325 -14.09 -11.07 -24.99
C GLU A 325 -13.36 -12.29 -24.43
N VAL A 326 -13.93 -13.46 -24.68
CA VAL A 326 -13.29 -14.75 -24.41
C VAL A 326 -12.34 -15.06 -25.55
N ILE A 327 -11.06 -15.15 -25.23
CA ILE A 327 -10.03 -15.58 -26.17
C ILE A 327 -9.93 -17.10 -26.08
N GLU A 328 -10.15 -17.77 -27.21
CA GLU A 328 -10.16 -19.22 -27.29
C GLU A 328 -9.21 -19.72 -28.37
N PHE A 329 -8.30 -20.62 -28.00
CA PHE A 329 -7.41 -21.27 -28.96
C PHE A 329 -7.01 -22.67 -28.55
N ASN A 330 -6.66 -23.47 -29.55
CA ASN A 330 -6.23 -24.85 -29.35
C ASN A 330 -4.71 -24.93 -29.28
N VAL A 331 -4.22 -25.59 -28.24
CA VAL A 331 -2.80 -25.80 -28.00
C VAL A 331 -2.51 -27.30 -28.12
N PRO A 332 -1.69 -27.72 -29.10
CA PRO A 332 -1.37 -29.14 -29.25
C PRO A 332 -0.43 -29.61 -28.14
N ILE A 333 -0.71 -30.79 -27.59
CA ILE A 333 0.07 -31.39 -26.49
C ILE A 333 1.36 -32.04 -27.00
N GLN A 334 1.39 -32.43 -28.28
CA GLN A 334 2.49 -33.18 -28.88
C GLN A 334 3.51 -32.32 -29.62
N LEU A 335 3.50 -30.99 -29.48
CA LEU A 335 4.49 -30.12 -30.10
C LEU A 335 5.91 -30.41 -29.57
N GLU A 336 6.88 -30.34 -30.49
CA GLU A 336 8.30 -30.28 -30.13
C GLU A 336 8.61 -28.91 -29.48
N GLU A 337 9.63 -28.85 -28.63
CA GLU A 337 10.10 -27.60 -28.01
C GLU A 337 10.48 -26.57 -29.09
N ASP A 338 10.39 -25.28 -28.77
CA ASP A 338 10.69 -24.14 -29.66
C ASP A 338 9.80 -24.01 -30.90
N LYS A 339 8.67 -24.74 -30.95
CA LYS A 339 7.69 -24.60 -32.02
C LYS A 339 6.66 -23.51 -31.70
N THR A 340 6.54 -22.56 -32.62
CA THR A 340 5.54 -21.48 -32.61
C THR A 340 4.29 -21.91 -33.38
N LEU A 341 3.11 -21.61 -32.83
CA LEU A 341 1.83 -21.76 -33.51
C LEU A 341 1.53 -20.57 -34.44
N GLU A 342 0.53 -20.73 -35.31
CA GLU A 342 0.02 -19.57 -36.06
C GLU A 342 -0.50 -18.50 -35.10
N PRO A 343 -0.25 -17.21 -35.38
CA PRO A 343 -0.77 -16.12 -34.56
C PRO A 343 -2.30 -16.20 -34.44
N ILE A 344 -2.80 -16.05 -33.22
CA ILE A 344 -4.23 -16.03 -32.91
C ILE A 344 -4.66 -14.57 -32.78
N ALA A 345 -5.70 -14.15 -33.50
CA ALA A 345 -6.26 -12.82 -33.31
C ALA A 345 -6.87 -12.72 -31.89
N ILE A 346 -6.40 -11.73 -31.13
CA ILE A 346 -6.83 -11.48 -29.74
C ILE A 346 -7.92 -10.41 -29.72
N ASN A 347 -7.67 -9.31 -30.44
CA ASN A 347 -8.64 -8.28 -30.76
C ASN A 347 -8.20 -7.61 -32.08
N GLU A 348 -8.82 -6.49 -32.44
CA GLU A 348 -8.46 -5.74 -33.66
C GLU A 348 -7.06 -5.09 -33.64
N HIS A 349 -6.39 -5.09 -32.47
CA HIS A 349 -5.09 -4.46 -32.25
C HIS A 349 -3.97 -5.45 -31.94
N TYR A 350 -4.28 -6.68 -31.51
CA TYR A 350 -3.32 -7.65 -31.02
C TYR A 350 -3.50 -9.05 -31.62
N ASN A 351 -2.37 -9.67 -31.92
CA ASN A 351 -2.24 -11.09 -32.13
C ASN A 351 -1.49 -11.74 -30.96
N GLY A 352 -1.93 -12.92 -30.54
CA GLY A 352 -1.25 -13.77 -29.58
C GLY A 352 -0.41 -14.79 -30.32
N ILE A 353 0.90 -14.76 -30.10
CA ILE A 353 1.83 -15.78 -30.57
C ILE A 353 2.02 -16.79 -29.45
N VAL A 354 1.62 -18.03 -29.72
CA VAL A 354 1.73 -19.13 -28.76
C VAL A 354 2.96 -19.96 -29.09
N GLU A 355 3.84 -20.12 -28.10
CA GLU A 355 5.11 -20.84 -28.22
C GLU A 355 5.26 -21.83 -27.07
N VAL A 356 5.78 -23.03 -27.36
CA VAL A 356 6.19 -23.98 -26.32
C VAL A 356 7.53 -23.53 -25.75
N LYS A 357 7.54 -23.03 -24.50
CA LYS A 357 8.75 -22.54 -23.83
C LYS A 357 9.59 -23.64 -23.20
N SER A 358 8.94 -24.70 -22.71
CA SER A 358 9.63 -25.88 -22.19
C SER A 358 8.71 -27.09 -22.10
N ARG A 359 9.31 -28.29 -22.17
CA ARG A 359 8.61 -29.56 -21.98
C ARG A 359 9.36 -30.45 -20.98
N GLU A 360 8.67 -30.78 -19.91
CA GLU A 360 9.11 -31.75 -18.92
C GLU A 360 8.28 -33.04 -19.05
N GLU A 361 8.72 -34.12 -18.39
CA GLU A 361 8.10 -35.46 -18.49
C GLU A 361 6.58 -35.46 -18.28
N ASN A 362 6.09 -34.61 -17.37
CA ASN A 362 4.66 -34.49 -17.03
C ASN A 362 4.10 -33.08 -17.21
N ARG A 363 4.83 -32.16 -17.86
CA ARG A 363 4.39 -30.76 -17.97
C ARG A 363 4.80 -30.13 -19.28
N VAL A 364 3.92 -29.31 -19.85
CA VAL A 364 4.25 -28.42 -20.96
C VAL A 364 4.01 -26.99 -20.51
N VAL A 365 4.97 -26.10 -20.80
CA VAL A 365 4.87 -24.67 -20.52
C VAL A 365 4.76 -23.91 -21.83
N TRP A 366 3.69 -23.13 -21.98
CA TRP A 366 3.50 -22.23 -23.10
C TRP A 366 3.76 -20.78 -22.70
N GLY A 367 4.37 -20.03 -23.60
CA GLY A 367 4.39 -18.58 -23.59
C GLY A 367 3.38 -18.07 -24.60
N ILE A 368 2.55 -17.12 -24.20
CA ILE A 368 1.64 -16.40 -25.09
C ILE A 368 2.14 -14.98 -25.14
N THR A 369 2.80 -14.62 -26.24
CA THR A 369 3.33 -13.27 -26.48
C THR A 369 2.30 -12.46 -27.25
N PHE A 370 1.96 -11.28 -26.75
CA PHE A 370 1.04 -10.37 -27.41
C PHE A 370 1.82 -9.41 -28.32
N GLU A 371 1.53 -9.46 -29.62
CA GLU A 371 2.14 -8.61 -30.65
C GLU A 371 1.09 -7.72 -31.30
N GLU A 372 1.43 -6.45 -31.51
CA GLU A 372 0.55 -5.48 -32.15
C GLU A 372 0.33 -5.78 -33.63
N THR A 373 -0.89 -5.59 -34.10
CA THR A 373 -1.26 -5.82 -35.49
C THR A 373 -1.20 -4.54 -36.32
N GLY A 374 -0.19 -4.42 -37.17
CA GLY A 374 -0.17 -3.51 -38.34
C GLY A 374 -0.04 -2.01 -38.06
N VAL A 375 -0.43 -1.52 -36.88
CA VAL A 375 -0.31 -0.13 -36.42
C VAL A 375 0.36 -0.15 -35.05
N GLU A 376 1.41 0.65 -34.86
CA GLU A 376 1.96 0.90 -33.52
C GLU A 376 0.83 1.46 -32.66
N THR A 377 0.43 0.72 -31.63
CA THR A 377 -0.52 1.21 -30.64
C THR A 377 0.26 1.72 -29.43
N ASN A 378 -0.33 2.65 -28.68
CA ASN A 378 0.22 3.00 -27.37
C ASN A 378 -0.27 2.02 -26.28
N GLN A 379 -0.83 0.88 -26.68
CA GLN A 379 -1.35 -0.10 -25.76
C GLN A 379 -0.25 -1.10 -25.38
N LYS A 380 -0.34 -1.66 -24.19
CA LYS A 380 0.52 -2.70 -23.65
C LYS A 380 -0.38 -3.74 -22.99
N VAL A 381 -0.18 -5.01 -23.31
CA VAL A 381 -0.94 -6.08 -22.68
C VAL A 381 -0.27 -6.49 -21.38
N THR A 382 -0.84 -6.12 -20.24
CA THR A 382 -0.29 -6.48 -18.94
C THR A 382 -0.88 -7.83 -18.52
N THR A 383 -0.01 -8.84 -18.47
CA THR A 383 -0.41 -10.20 -18.06
C THR A 383 -0.08 -10.49 -16.59
N ASP A 384 0.65 -9.59 -15.94
CA ASP A 384 1.03 -9.64 -14.53
C ASP A 384 -0.14 -9.31 -13.60
N MET A 385 -0.59 -10.31 -12.85
CA MET A 385 -1.63 -10.13 -11.82
C MET A 385 -1.31 -10.81 -10.49
N ILE A 386 -0.12 -11.37 -10.32
CA ILE A 386 0.23 -12.13 -9.11
C ILE A 386 0.38 -11.24 -7.86
N ASN A 387 0.49 -9.91 -8.01
CA ASN A 387 0.78 -9.00 -6.89
C ASN A 387 -0.31 -7.97 -6.56
N PHE A 388 -1.51 -8.05 -7.13
CA PHE A 388 -2.59 -7.15 -6.74
C PHE A 388 -3.42 -7.75 -5.60
N PRO A 389 -3.44 -7.15 -4.39
CA PRO A 389 -4.28 -7.59 -3.29
C PRO A 389 -5.74 -7.14 -3.53
N LEU A 390 -6.33 -7.48 -4.67
CA LEU A 390 -7.76 -7.31 -4.90
C LEU A 390 -8.48 -8.54 -4.36
N ASN A 391 -8.73 -8.51 -3.05
CA ASN A 391 -9.53 -9.50 -2.33
C ASN A 391 -11.05 -9.34 -2.64
N SER A 392 -11.40 -9.03 -3.89
CA SER A 392 -12.79 -8.85 -4.30
C SER A 392 -13.31 -10.16 -4.89
N SER A 393 -14.41 -10.68 -4.35
CA SER A 393 -15.06 -11.91 -4.84
C SER A 393 -15.67 -11.79 -6.25
N LYS A 394 -15.65 -10.58 -6.84
CA LYS A 394 -16.27 -10.25 -8.13
C LYS A 394 -15.27 -10.07 -9.27
N PHE A 395 -14.01 -9.78 -8.97
CA PHE A 395 -12.95 -9.71 -9.98
C PHE A 395 -11.96 -10.82 -9.70
N LYS A 396 -12.07 -11.90 -10.46
CA LYS A 396 -11.01 -12.89 -10.50
C LYS A 396 -9.97 -12.37 -11.50
N PRO A 397 -8.67 -12.34 -11.13
CA PRO A 397 -7.59 -12.09 -12.08
C PRO A 397 -7.82 -12.90 -13.37
N SER A 398 -7.57 -12.34 -14.56
CA SER A 398 -7.65 -13.00 -15.88
C SER A 398 -7.80 -14.51 -15.76
N ASN A 399 -9.07 -14.93 -15.81
CA ASN A 399 -9.38 -16.32 -15.60
C ASN A 399 -8.96 -17.00 -16.88
N LEU A 400 -7.94 -17.82 -16.78
CA LEU A 400 -8.05 -19.09 -17.43
C LEU A 400 -9.33 -19.77 -16.90
N ILE A 401 -10.41 -19.73 -17.67
CA ILE A 401 -11.75 -20.14 -17.20
C ILE A 401 -11.86 -21.66 -17.15
N SER A 402 -11.23 -22.30 -18.13
CA SER A 402 -11.35 -23.74 -18.32
C SER A 402 -10.33 -24.21 -19.35
N TYR A 403 -9.86 -25.43 -19.15
CA TYR A 403 -9.28 -26.24 -20.21
C TYR A 403 -10.31 -27.24 -20.67
N ILE A 404 -10.51 -27.32 -21.98
CA ILE A 404 -11.38 -28.32 -22.57
C ILE A 404 -10.49 -29.24 -23.40
N ASP A 405 -10.53 -30.54 -23.14
CA ASP A 405 -9.85 -31.50 -24.01
C ASP A 405 -10.53 -31.59 -25.39
N ASP A 406 -9.87 -32.25 -26.32
CA ASP A 406 -10.38 -32.54 -27.67
C ASP A 406 -11.70 -33.34 -27.70
N ARG A 407 -12.21 -33.79 -26.55
CA ARG A 407 -13.48 -34.51 -26.36
C ARG A 407 -14.55 -33.65 -25.71
N GLY A 408 -14.27 -32.39 -25.38
CA GLY A 408 -15.21 -31.48 -24.74
C GLY A 408 -15.26 -31.57 -23.20
N GLN A 409 -14.31 -32.25 -22.54
CA GLN A 409 -14.29 -32.38 -21.09
C GLN A 409 -13.54 -31.21 -20.43
N VAL A 410 -14.20 -30.56 -19.47
CA VAL A 410 -13.57 -29.52 -18.64
C VAL A 410 -12.59 -30.17 -17.67
N MET A 411 -11.32 -29.78 -17.75
CA MET A 411 -10.27 -30.28 -16.86
C MET A 411 -10.29 -29.56 -15.51
N PRO A 412 -9.89 -30.25 -14.42
CA PRO A 412 -9.87 -29.66 -13.09
C PRO A 412 -8.80 -28.56 -12.96
N ASP A 413 -9.04 -27.57 -12.10
CA ASP A 413 -8.14 -26.43 -11.89
C ASP A 413 -6.71 -26.84 -11.47
N SER A 414 -6.56 -28.01 -10.84
CA SER A 414 -5.26 -28.58 -10.47
C SER A 414 -4.37 -28.96 -11.66
N SER A 415 -4.94 -29.08 -12.86
CA SER A 415 -4.23 -29.46 -14.09
C SER A 415 -3.40 -28.32 -14.67
N TYR A 416 -3.42 -27.13 -14.06
CA TYR A 416 -2.68 -25.98 -14.54
C TYR A 416 -2.04 -25.13 -13.45
N LYS A 417 -1.02 -24.37 -13.84
CA LYS A 417 -0.35 -23.41 -12.99
C LYS A 417 0.03 -22.18 -13.80
N ASN A 418 -0.40 -20.99 -13.37
CA ASN A 418 0.20 -19.75 -13.84
C ASN A 418 1.67 -19.74 -13.39
N MET A 419 2.59 -19.67 -14.35
CA MET A 419 4.03 -19.74 -14.10
C MET A 419 4.71 -18.38 -14.05
N GLY A 420 3.92 -17.31 -14.13
CA GLY A 420 4.37 -15.93 -14.19
C GLY A 420 4.06 -15.28 -15.52
N SER A 421 4.44 -14.02 -15.61
CA SER A 421 4.11 -13.15 -16.72
C SER A 421 5.22 -12.12 -16.87
N SER A 422 5.25 -11.50 -18.03
CA SER A 422 6.04 -10.31 -18.33
C SER A 422 5.15 -9.25 -18.93
N ASP A 423 5.76 -8.11 -19.24
CA ASP A 423 5.17 -6.98 -19.95
C ASP A 423 4.38 -7.32 -21.22
N THR A 424 4.69 -8.44 -21.89
CA THR A 424 4.03 -8.84 -23.14
C THR A 424 3.81 -10.35 -23.25
N THR A 425 4.21 -11.15 -22.25
CA THR A 425 4.15 -12.61 -22.34
C THR A 425 3.54 -13.21 -21.10
N MET A 426 2.52 -14.05 -21.27
CA MET A 426 1.96 -14.87 -20.21
C MET A 426 2.52 -16.29 -20.28
N HIS A 427 2.92 -16.87 -19.13
CA HIS A 427 3.39 -18.26 -19.06
C HIS A 427 2.36 -19.19 -18.40
N LEU A 428 1.88 -20.17 -19.15
CA LEU A 428 0.93 -21.18 -18.70
C LEU A 428 1.57 -22.56 -18.68
N GLY A 429 1.54 -23.24 -17.53
CA GLY A 429 1.93 -24.65 -17.42
C GLY A 429 0.70 -25.56 -17.33
N ILE A 430 0.62 -26.61 -18.15
CA ILE A 430 -0.36 -27.72 -17.99
C ILE A 430 0.36 -28.99 -17.56
N ASP A 431 -0.20 -29.67 -16.57
CA ASP A 431 0.17 -31.02 -16.18
C ASP A 431 -0.45 -32.05 -17.14
N ILE A 432 0.37 -32.54 -18.07
CA ILE A 432 -0.07 -33.51 -19.09
C ILE A 432 -0.36 -34.89 -18.51
N SER A 433 0.09 -35.20 -17.29
CA SER A 433 -0.20 -36.49 -16.64
C SER A 433 -1.68 -36.62 -16.25
N THR A 434 -2.39 -35.49 -16.16
CA THR A 434 -3.82 -35.44 -15.87
C THR A 434 -4.70 -35.63 -17.11
N LEU A 435 -4.10 -35.62 -18.32
CA LEU A 435 -4.81 -35.70 -19.59
C LEU A 435 -4.96 -37.17 -20.05
N PRO A 436 -6.06 -37.54 -20.74
CA PRO A 436 -6.14 -38.82 -21.45
C PRO A 436 -4.97 -39.02 -22.42
N LYS A 437 -4.46 -40.25 -22.52
CA LYS A 437 -3.29 -40.57 -23.37
C LYS A 437 -3.44 -40.24 -24.85
N GLU A 438 -4.67 -40.10 -25.33
CA GLU A 438 -4.97 -39.83 -26.74
C GLU A 438 -5.35 -38.38 -26.99
N THR A 439 -5.25 -37.48 -25.99
CA THR A 439 -5.56 -36.08 -26.19
C THR A 439 -4.52 -35.44 -27.12
N GLU A 440 -5.00 -34.87 -28.23
CA GLU A 440 -4.13 -34.25 -29.24
C GLU A 440 -3.90 -32.76 -28.95
N TYR A 441 -4.92 -32.06 -28.47
CA TYR A 441 -4.88 -30.65 -28.12
C TYR A 441 -5.71 -30.34 -26.87
N VAL A 442 -5.44 -29.19 -26.27
CA VAL A 442 -6.27 -28.59 -25.24
C VAL A 442 -6.74 -27.22 -25.72
N THR A 443 -8.03 -26.96 -25.57
CA THR A 443 -8.59 -25.63 -25.78
C THR A 443 -8.38 -24.78 -24.53
N VAL A 444 -7.73 -23.64 -24.71
CA VAL A 444 -7.45 -22.64 -23.68
C VAL A 444 -8.45 -21.50 -23.86
N LYS A 445 -9.19 -21.18 -22.79
CA LYS A 445 -10.06 -20.00 -22.76
C LYS A 445 -9.54 -18.98 -21.75
N ILE A 446 -9.35 -17.75 -22.19
CA ILE A 446 -8.87 -16.64 -21.36
C ILE A 446 -9.91 -15.52 -21.40
N GLU A 447 -10.30 -15.00 -20.24
CA GLU A 447 -11.18 -13.84 -20.07
C GLU A 447 -10.52 -12.81 -19.18
N ASN A 448 -10.95 -11.55 -19.29
CA ASN A 448 -10.51 -10.42 -18.46
C ASN A 448 -9.00 -10.16 -18.54
N LEU A 449 -8.42 -10.24 -19.75
CA LEU A 449 -7.08 -9.72 -20.01
C LEU A 449 -7.06 -8.21 -19.76
N LEU A 450 -6.00 -7.74 -19.10
CA LEU A 450 -5.79 -6.34 -18.79
C LEU A 450 -4.92 -5.69 -19.87
N PHE A 451 -5.41 -4.60 -20.43
CA PHE A 451 -4.74 -3.79 -21.44
C PHE A 451 -4.46 -2.42 -20.85
N GLU A 452 -3.19 -2.04 -20.74
CA GLU A 452 -2.78 -0.71 -20.36
C GLU A 452 -2.57 0.13 -21.61
N THR A 453 -3.36 1.19 -21.79
CA THR A 453 -3.16 2.18 -22.85
C THR A 453 -2.38 3.35 -22.30
N ALA A 454 -1.18 3.62 -22.81
CA ALA A 454 -0.47 4.86 -22.54
C ALA A 454 -1.16 6.01 -23.27
N VAL A 455 -1.57 7.02 -22.52
CA VAL A 455 -2.38 8.13 -23.02
C VAL A 455 -1.53 9.38 -23.19
N ASN A 456 -0.82 9.78 -22.12
CA ASN A 456 0.01 10.98 -22.05
C ASN A 456 -0.69 12.26 -22.57
N LYS A 457 -1.99 12.41 -22.28
CA LYS A 457 -2.77 13.61 -22.64
C LYS A 457 -2.78 14.56 -21.46
N THR A 458 -2.25 15.75 -21.68
CA THR A 458 -2.16 16.82 -20.68
C THR A 458 -3.18 17.91 -20.97
N ILE A 459 -3.85 18.38 -19.92
CA ILE A 459 -4.77 19.49 -19.95
C ILE A 459 -4.38 20.48 -18.85
N GLN A 460 -4.33 21.77 -19.19
CA GLN A 460 -4.14 22.84 -18.21
C GLN A 460 -5.48 23.05 -17.50
N ILE A 461 -5.48 22.91 -16.17
CA ILE A 461 -6.72 22.93 -15.37
C ILE A 461 -6.82 24.17 -14.49
N TYR A 462 -5.71 24.84 -14.21
CA TYR A 462 -5.68 26.00 -13.31
C TYR A 462 -4.57 26.96 -13.73
N GLU A 463 -4.89 28.24 -13.75
CA GLU A 463 -3.98 29.37 -13.93
C GLU A 463 -4.47 30.51 -13.01
N ASN A 464 -3.63 30.90 -12.06
CA ASN A 464 -3.88 32.03 -11.16
C ASN A 464 -3.21 33.28 -11.75
N GLU A 465 -4.01 34.25 -12.20
CA GLU A 465 -3.53 35.53 -12.73
C GLU A 465 -2.93 36.47 -11.66
#